data_AF-A0A3P6GG16-F1
#
_entry.id   AF-A0A3P6GG16-F1
#
_cell.length_a   1.000
_cell.length_b   1.000
_cell.length_c   1.000
_cell.angle_alpha   90.00
_cell.angle_beta   90.00
_cell.angle_gamma   90.00
#
_symmetry.space_group_name_H-M   'P 1'
#
loop_
_entity.id
_entity.type
_entity.pdbx_description
1 polymer ?
#
loop_
_entity_poly.entity_id
_entity_poly.type
_entity_poly.pdbx_seq_one_letter_code
_entity_poly.pdbx_strand_id
1 'polypeptide(L)'
;QECSFSFDLWSLCAPRCGITPIRQWDRTLTQMRNLRRNKAQRPLRTLTLLVWQAVIYWIWAERNARLHSNNFKSADSLFSTIDRQIRNKIQTLR
;
A
#
# COMPACT_ATOMS: atom_id res chain seq x y z
N GLN A 1 -14.74 4.41 -8.83
CA GLN A 1 -15.34 4.31 -7.48
C GLN A 1 -14.33 4.87 -6.49
N GLU A 2 -14.68 5.90 -5.74
CA GLU A 2 -13.82 6.47 -4.69
C GLU A 2 -14.18 5.80 -3.36
N CYS A 3 -13.18 5.23 -2.67
CA CYS A 3 -13.36 4.57 -1.37
C CYS A 3 -12.52 5.30 -0.32
N SER A 4 -13.16 5.89 0.68
CA SER A 4 -12.47 6.62 1.75
C SER A 4 -11.49 5.72 2.49
N PHE A 5 -11.91 4.51 2.90
CA PHE A 5 -11.04 3.57 3.61
C PHE A 5 -9.76 3.22 2.82
N SER A 6 -9.90 2.93 1.53
CA SER A 6 -8.75 2.62 0.67
C SER A 6 -7.81 3.82 0.52
N PHE A 7 -8.37 5.02 0.42
CA PHE A 7 -7.58 6.25 0.34
C PHE A 7 -6.89 6.57 1.67
N ASP A 8 -7.57 6.43 2.80
CA ASP A 8 -7.02 6.70 4.12
C ASP A 8 -5.82 5.79 4.39
N LEU A 9 -5.96 4.47 4.13
CA LEU A 9 -4.85 3.53 4.24
C LEU A 9 -3.70 3.89 3.29
N TRP A 10 -4.00 4.23 2.04
CA TRP A 10 -2.98 4.63 1.07
C TRP A 10 -2.28 5.93 1.46
N SER A 11 -2.99 6.87 2.08
CA SER A 11 -2.45 8.16 2.54
C SER A 11 -1.45 8.01 3.69
N LEU A 12 -1.59 6.95 4.50
CA LEU A 12 -0.61 6.58 5.53
C LEU A 12 0.66 5.94 4.92
N CYS A 13 0.49 5.15 3.85
CA CYS A 13 1.57 4.37 3.24
C CYS A 13 2.42 5.16 2.24
N ALA A 14 1.78 5.92 1.34
CA ALA A 14 2.44 6.57 0.21
C ALA A 14 3.55 7.56 0.59
N PRO A 15 3.38 8.42 1.62
CA PRO A 15 4.43 9.36 2.01
C PRO A 15 5.71 8.67 2.48
N ARG A 16 5.61 7.47 3.08
CA ARG A 16 6.77 6.66 3.49
C ARG A 16 7.60 6.17 2.30
N CYS A 17 7.00 6.15 1.10
CA CYS A 17 7.64 5.80 -0.15
C CYS A 17 8.04 7.03 -0.99
N GLY A 18 7.92 8.25 -0.46
CA GLY A 18 8.21 9.49 -1.17
C GLY A 18 7.18 9.82 -2.27
N ILE A 19 5.94 9.37 -2.11
CA ILE A 19 4.87 9.48 -3.10
C ILE A 19 3.70 10.25 -2.51
N THR A 20 3.19 11.22 -3.27
CA THR A 20 1.95 11.91 -2.92
C THR A 20 0.76 10.98 -3.22
N PRO A 21 -0.10 10.67 -2.23
CA PRO A 21 -1.26 9.82 -2.44
C PRO A 21 -2.29 10.51 -3.34
N ILE A 22 -2.83 9.77 -4.31
CA ILE A 22 -3.91 10.24 -5.19
C ILE A 22 -5.17 9.43 -4.88
N ARG A 23 -6.32 10.10 -4.81
CA ARG A 23 -7.62 9.47 -4.49
C ARG A 23 -8.19 8.65 -5.65
N GLN A 24 -7.99 9.12 -6.88
CA GLN A 24 -8.50 8.47 -8.08
C GLN A 24 -7.65 7.25 -8.44
N TRP A 25 -8.30 6.07 -8.48
CA TRP A 25 -7.63 4.80 -8.77
C TRP A 25 -6.83 4.82 -10.08
N ASP A 26 -7.42 5.30 -11.17
CA ASP A 26 -6.77 5.30 -12.49
C ASP A 26 -5.50 6.18 -12.51
N ARG A 27 -5.54 7.28 -11.76
CA ARG A 27 -4.39 8.19 -11.60
C ARG A 27 -3.32 7.57 -10.71
N THR A 28 -3.70 6.92 -9.61
CA THR A 28 -2.77 6.15 -8.76
C THR A 28 -2.11 5.02 -9.55
N LEU A 29 -2.88 4.27 -10.33
CA LEU A 29 -2.37 3.21 -11.21
C LEU A 29 -1.37 3.77 -12.22
N THR A 30 -1.71 4.90 -12.85
CA THR A 30 -0.83 5.61 -13.78
C THR A 30 0.46 6.06 -13.10
N GLN A 31 0.37 6.61 -11.88
CA GLN A 31 1.52 7.01 -11.07
C GLN A 31 2.43 5.82 -10.75
N MET A 32 1.87 4.66 -10.38
CA MET A 32 2.65 3.43 -10.11
C MET A 32 3.32 2.87 -11.37
N ARG A 33 2.65 2.95 -12.54
CA ARG A 33 3.23 2.53 -13.83
C ARG A 33 4.39 3.44 -14.26
N ASN A 34 4.30 4.73 -13.93
CA ASN A 34 5.26 5.77 -14.34
C ASN A 34 6.38 6.02 -13.33
N LEU A 35 6.53 5.17 -12.29
CA LEU A 35 7.67 5.26 -11.37
C LEU A 35 9.00 5.20 -12.13
N ARG A 36 9.91 6.11 -11.77
CA ARG A 36 11.22 6.27 -12.41
C ARG A 36 11.97 4.94 -12.48
N ARG A 37 12.48 4.60 -13.68
CA ARG A 37 13.18 3.34 -13.96
C ARG A 37 14.71 3.45 -13.90
N ASN A 38 15.25 4.57 -13.42
CA ASN A 38 16.70 4.73 -13.34
C ASN A 38 17.32 3.83 -12.24
N LYS A 39 18.61 3.49 -12.39
CA LYS A 39 19.30 2.54 -11.49
C LYS A 39 19.34 3.03 -10.03
N ALA A 40 19.53 4.34 -9.83
CA ALA A 40 19.59 4.96 -8.50
C ALA A 40 18.25 4.87 -7.74
N GLN A 41 17.11 4.87 -8.42
CA GLN A 41 15.77 4.82 -7.83
C GLN A 41 15.20 3.40 -7.77
N ARG A 42 15.96 2.38 -8.20
CA ARG A 42 15.51 0.98 -8.20
C ARG A 42 15.06 0.50 -6.81
N PRO A 43 15.79 0.75 -5.71
CA PRO A 43 15.36 0.29 -4.37
C PRO A 43 14.04 0.94 -3.95
N LEU A 44 13.92 2.26 -4.11
CA LEU A 44 12.72 3.02 -3.77
C LEU A 44 11.52 2.55 -4.60
N ARG A 45 11.71 2.36 -5.91
CA ARG A 45 10.66 1.83 -6.79
C ARG A 45 10.19 0.45 -6.35
N THR A 46 11.11 -0.46 -6.02
CA THR A 46 10.75 -1.80 -5.54
C THR A 46 9.98 -1.72 -4.23
N LEU A 47 10.44 -0.89 -3.29
CA LEU A 47 9.74 -0.64 -2.02
C LEU A 47 8.32 -0.13 -2.25
N THR A 48 8.17 0.91 -3.09
CA THR A 48 6.86 1.47 -3.45
C THR A 48 5.91 0.40 -3.98
N LEU A 49 6.37 -0.40 -4.95
CA LEU A 49 5.52 -1.41 -5.59
C LEU A 49 5.13 -2.51 -4.59
N LEU A 50 6.05 -2.92 -3.71
CA LEU A 50 5.75 -3.89 -2.65
C LEU A 50 4.72 -3.34 -1.66
N VAL A 51 4.86 -2.08 -1.23
CA VAL A 51 3.89 -1.42 -0.34
C VAL A 51 2.54 -1.30 -1.03
N TRP A 52 2.51 -0.90 -2.31
CA TRP A 52 1.28 -0.78 -3.07
C TRP A 52 0.56 -2.12 -3.24
N GLN A 53 1.29 -3.20 -3.54
CA GLN A 53 0.76 -4.56 -3.58
C GLN A 53 0.21 -5.01 -2.23
N ALA A 54 0.94 -4.73 -1.13
CA ALA A 54 0.50 -5.06 0.22
C ALA A 54 -0.80 -4.31 0.60
N VAL A 55 -0.91 -3.03 0.26
CA VAL A 55 -2.12 -2.22 0.49
C VAL A 55 -3.32 -2.82 -0.24
N ILE A 56 -3.18 -3.17 -1.53
CA ILE A 56 -4.25 -3.81 -2.31
C ILE A 56 -4.68 -5.13 -1.66
N TYR A 57 -3.71 -5.96 -1.28
CA TYR A 57 -3.98 -7.25 -0.63
C TYR A 57 -4.73 -7.08 0.69
N TRP A 58 -4.26 -6.18 1.57
CA TRP A 58 -4.88 -6.00 2.88
C TRP A 58 -6.26 -5.33 2.80
N ILE A 59 -6.52 -4.48 1.81
CA ILE A 59 -7.89 -3.97 1.54
C ILE A 59 -8.81 -5.12 1.17
N TRP A 60 -8.38 -6.00 0.26
CA TRP A 60 -9.16 -7.17 -0.13
C TRP A 60 -9.39 -8.12 1.05
N ALA A 61 -8.34 -8.41 1.83
CA ALA A 61 -8.40 -9.29 2.99
C ALA A 61 -9.32 -8.74 4.08
N GLU A 62 -9.27 -7.43 4.33
CA GLU A 62 -10.14 -6.75 5.29
C GLU A 62 -11.60 -6.83 4.87
N ARG A 63 -11.90 -6.53 3.60
CA ARG A 63 -13.26 -6.63 3.06
C ARG A 63 -13.81 -8.06 3.13
N ASN A 64 -12.98 -9.06 2.87
CA ASN A 64 -13.37 -10.46 3.02
C ASN A 64 -13.59 -10.86 4.48
N ALA A 65 -12.76 -10.37 5.40
CA ALA A 65 -12.94 -10.61 6.83
C ALA A 65 -14.24 -9.98 7.37
N ARG A 66 -14.65 -8.82 6.86
CA ARG A 66 -15.96 -8.24 7.16
C ARG A 66 -17.08 -9.16 6.69
N LEU A 67 -17.01 -9.66 5.47
CA LEU A 67 -18.06 -10.48 4.86
C LEU A 67 -18.19 -11.86 5.52
N HIS A 68 -17.08 -12.53 5.84
CA HIS A 68 -17.10 -13.93 6.31
C HIS A 68 -16.95 -14.09 7.82
N SER A 69 -16.47 -13.07 8.52
CA SER A 69 -16.15 -13.18 9.96
C SER A 69 -16.62 -11.98 10.78
N ASN A 70 -17.33 -11.02 10.16
CA ASN A 70 -17.78 -9.78 10.81
C ASN A 70 -16.66 -9.07 11.59
N ASN A 71 -15.42 -9.19 11.08
CA ASN A 71 -14.22 -8.65 11.70
C ASN A 71 -13.81 -7.37 10.96
N PHE A 72 -13.66 -6.30 11.72
CA PHE A 72 -13.42 -4.96 11.21
C PHE A 72 -12.05 -4.47 11.68
N LYS A 73 -11.22 -3.99 10.75
CA LYS A 73 -9.95 -3.35 11.08
C LYS A 73 -9.94 -1.91 10.64
N SER A 74 -9.36 -1.03 11.45
CA SER A 74 -9.11 0.36 11.08
C SER A 74 -7.98 0.46 10.06
N ALA A 75 -7.95 1.58 9.33
CA ALA A 75 -6.84 1.88 8.41
C ALA A 75 -5.50 1.93 9.16
N ASP A 76 -5.45 2.50 10.36
CA ASP A 76 -4.24 2.53 11.20
C ASP A 76 -3.75 1.13 11.59
N SER A 77 -4.66 0.22 11.96
CA SER A 77 -4.32 -1.16 12.30
C SER A 77 -3.75 -1.92 11.10
N LEU A 78 -4.35 -1.74 9.92
CA LEU A 78 -3.80 -2.28 8.68
C LEU A 78 -2.45 -1.66 8.32
N PHE A 79 -2.29 -0.34 8.51
CA PHE A 79 -1.04 0.35 8.29
C PHE A 79 0.09 -0.24 9.15
N SER A 80 -0.12 -0.43 10.46
CA SER A 80 0.87 -1.07 11.33
C SER A 80 1.19 -2.50 10.88
N THR A 81 0.19 -3.23 10.38
CA THR A 81 0.38 -4.59 9.86
C THR A 81 1.25 -4.58 8.60
N ILE A 82 0.98 -3.67 7.67
CA ILE A 82 1.74 -3.49 6.42
C ILE A 82 3.16 -3.04 6.72
N ASP A 83 3.36 -2.03 7.57
CA ASP A 83 4.69 -1.52 7.94
C ASP A 83 5.57 -2.65 8.50
N ARG A 84 5.02 -3.45 9.43
CA ARG A 84 5.72 -4.63 9.97
C ARG A 84 6.02 -5.67 8.89
N GLN A 85 5.04 -5.99 8.04
CA GLN A 85 5.20 -6.97 6.96
C GLN A 85 6.32 -6.56 5.99
N ILE A 86 6.36 -5.29 5.60
CA ILE A 86 7.36 -4.75 4.68
C ILE A 86 8.75 -4.74 5.32
N ARG A 87 8.88 -4.29 6.57
CA ARG A 87 10.16 -4.32 7.31
C ARG A 87 10.72 -5.73 7.43
N ASN A 88 9.87 -6.69 7.81
CA ASN A 88 10.25 -8.09 7.90
C ASN A 88 10.71 -8.64 6.54
N LYS A 89 9.98 -8.31 5.46
CA LYS A 89 10.35 -8.75 4.11
C LYS A 89 11.70 -8.17 3.67
N ILE A 90 11.96 -6.89 3.94
CA ILE A 90 13.24 -6.25 3.64
C ILE A 90 14.37 -6.94 4.42
N GLN A 91 14.15 -7.26 5.69
CA GLN A 91 15.13 -7.95 6.52
C GLN A 91 15.47 -9.35 6.00
N THR A 92 14.52 -10.07 5.40
CA THR A 92 14.76 -11.37 4.76
C THR A 92 15.50 -11.29 3.42
N LEU A 93 15.47 -10.12 2.75
CA LEU A 93 16.16 -9.91 1.48
C LEU A 93 17.63 -9.45 1.66
N ARG A 94 18.05 -9.26 2.91
CA ARG A 94 19.41 -8.89 3.30
C ARG A 94 20.24 -10.14 3.56
#